data_AF-A0A847GDK1-F1
#
_entry.id   AF-A0A847GDK1-F1
#
_cell.length_a   1.000
_cell.length_b   1.000
_cell.length_c   1.000
_cell.angle_alpha   90.00
_cell.angle_beta   90.00
_cell.angle_gamma   90.00
#
_symmetry.space_group_name_H-M   'P 1'
#
loop_
_entity.id
_entity.type
_entity.pdbx_description
1 polymer ?
#
loop_
_entity_poly.entity_id
_entity_poly.type
_entity_poly.pdbx_seq_one_letter_code
_entity_poly.pdbx_strand_id
1 'polypeptide(L)'
;MRYFLAGVLAVVLLCCGVSTAQPLARADGYHGIWYMNQPTKDEYVYKYSGGLGTYCMKHIPMAVYSKEANKTFFVYGGVEPGKDSLLEMVSYYDHATGMVPRPVILMDKKTNDAHDNPVIALDDAGHVWVFVSAHGTSRPSYIFRSEKPHDIDAFGQVLETNFSYPQPWHIPGKGFLFLHTRYSKGRGLFCASSPDGREWSEPQSTAHIAEGHYQVSWPCGDRVGTAFDYHPKGKGLNFRTNLYYMETADMGRTWRTVTGTPVETPLSEPQNPALVHDYEAEGLLVYVKDVNYDPAGRPAVLFVTSRGWEPGPKNGPHTWRVARWTGTEWRIAGVAVSDNNYDSGSLYIGADGTWRIIGPARPGPQAFNPGGEIVVWTSPDGDTWTHLRDVTANSEYNHSHARRPLNAHPDFAAYWADGHGRKPSDSRLYFCNLDGTRAFRLPVTMTADMEAPEPLPAP
;
A
#
# COMPACT_ATOMS: atom_id res chain seq x y z
N MET A 1 6.25 -0.49 85.84
CA MET A 1 6.46 0.62 84.87
C MET A 1 6.36 0.02 83.48
N ARG A 2 5.29 0.31 82.74
CA ARG A 2 4.98 -0.27 81.42
C ARG A 2 5.79 0.47 80.35
N TYR A 3 6.56 -0.24 79.53
CA TYR A 3 7.20 0.33 78.34
C TYR A 3 6.38 -0.05 77.09
N PHE A 4 5.84 0.96 76.43
CA PHE A 4 5.20 0.87 75.11
C PHE A 4 6.28 0.77 74.04
N LEU A 5 6.24 -0.27 73.20
CA LEU A 5 6.97 -0.32 71.94
C LEU A 5 6.04 0.20 70.84
N ALA A 6 6.33 1.38 70.29
CA ALA A 6 5.66 1.91 69.11
C ALA A 6 6.37 1.38 67.86
N GLY A 7 5.68 0.56 67.07
CA GLY A 7 6.13 0.14 65.75
C GLY A 7 5.86 1.22 64.71
N VAL A 8 6.90 1.69 64.03
CA VAL A 8 6.79 2.58 62.88
C VAL A 8 6.66 1.72 61.63
N LEU A 9 5.49 1.77 60.99
CA LEU A 9 5.23 1.14 59.70
C LEU A 9 5.69 2.12 58.60
N ALA A 10 6.80 1.82 57.93
CA ALA A 10 7.25 2.58 56.77
C ALA A 10 6.46 2.15 55.52
N VAL A 11 5.55 3.01 55.06
CA VAL A 11 4.88 2.85 53.77
C VAL A 11 5.85 3.31 52.68
N VAL A 12 6.42 2.35 51.94
CA VAL A 12 7.18 2.65 50.71
C VAL A 12 6.16 2.86 49.59
N LEU A 13 5.90 4.13 49.26
CA LEU A 13 5.23 4.48 48.00
C LEU A 13 6.19 4.19 46.85
N LEU A 14 5.97 3.09 46.14
CA LEU A 14 6.50 2.92 44.79
C LEU A 14 5.74 3.87 43.86
N CYS A 15 6.33 5.04 43.60
CA CYS A 15 5.94 5.86 42.45
C CYS A 15 6.38 5.13 41.18
N CYS A 16 5.49 4.34 40.58
CA CYS A 16 5.63 3.95 39.18
C CYS A 16 5.56 5.22 38.33
N GLY A 17 6.71 5.77 37.97
CA GLY A 17 6.78 6.86 37.00
C GLY A 17 6.24 6.38 35.67
N VAL A 18 5.05 6.85 35.29
CA VAL A 18 4.56 6.73 33.92
C VAL A 18 5.46 7.64 33.08
N SER A 19 6.43 7.07 32.39
CA SER A 19 7.21 7.77 31.39
C SER A 19 6.26 8.09 30.23
N THR A 20 5.71 9.30 30.20
CA THR A 20 4.99 9.78 29.02
C THR A 20 6.01 9.96 27.91
N ALA A 21 5.92 9.13 26.86
CA ALA A 21 6.74 9.28 25.67
C ALA A 21 6.62 10.73 25.15
N GLN A 22 7.75 11.36 24.82
CA GLN A 22 7.75 12.71 24.30
C GLN A 22 7.09 12.74 22.91
N PRO A 23 6.32 13.79 22.58
CA PRO A 23 5.78 13.96 21.24
C PRO A 23 6.89 13.91 20.19
N LEU A 24 6.62 13.23 19.09
CA LEU A 24 7.52 13.13 17.96
C LEU A 24 7.62 14.47 17.22
N ALA A 25 8.75 14.67 16.53
CA ALA A 25 8.95 15.84 15.70
C ALA A 25 7.92 15.89 14.56
N ARG A 26 7.51 17.10 14.19
CA ARG A 26 6.62 17.35 13.06
C ARG A 26 7.39 18.08 11.96
N ALA A 27 7.14 17.71 10.71
CA ALA A 27 7.67 18.45 9.57
C ALA A 27 6.89 19.77 9.39
N ASP A 28 7.46 20.68 8.62
CA ASP A 28 6.87 21.98 8.28
C ASP A 28 5.77 21.87 7.23
N GLY A 29 5.66 20.76 6.51
CA GLY A 29 4.59 20.46 5.56
C GLY A 29 4.75 19.08 4.91
N TYR A 30 4.09 18.89 3.77
CA TYR A 30 4.00 17.61 3.09
C TYR A 30 4.96 17.52 1.90
N HIS A 31 6.06 16.78 2.09
CA HIS A 31 7.06 16.50 1.07
C HIS A 31 7.19 14.99 0.86
N GLY A 32 6.86 14.50 -0.34
CA GLY A 32 7.09 13.11 -0.72
C GLY A 32 8.55 12.88 -1.12
N ILE A 33 9.03 11.64 -0.99
CA ILE A 33 10.33 11.25 -1.54
C ILE A 33 10.29 11.17 -3.07
N TRP A 34 11.30 11.73 -3.73
CA TRP A 34 11.61 11.38 -5.12
C TRP A 34 12.65 10.25 -5.12
N TYR A 35 12.40 9.20 -5.91
CA TYR A 35 13.32 8.07 -6.01
C TYR A 35 13.42 7.57 -7.45
N MET A 36 14.55 6.95 -7.78
CA MET A 36 14.75 6.26 -9.05
C MET A 36 15.30 4.86 -8.84
N ASN A 37 14.90 3.96 -9.74
CA ASN A 37 15.47 2.64 -9.82
C ASN A 37 16.07 2.41 -11.20
N GLN A 38 17.35 2.05 -11.20
CA GLN A 38 18.12 1.55 -12.34
C GLN A 38 18.11 2.45 -13.59
N PRO A 39 19.22 3.13 -13.91
CA PRO A 39 19.36 3.88 -15.16
C PRO A 39 19.24 2.99 -16.41
N THR A 40 18.58 3.49 -17.46
CA THR A 40 18.39 2.80 -18.75
C THR A 40 19.34 3.27 -19.85
N LYS A 41 19.96 4.45 -19.68
CA LYS A 41 20.85 5.09 -20.68
C LYS A 41 20.17 5.42 -22.01
N ASP A 42 18.85 5.64 -21.99
CA ASP A 42 18.03 6.12 -23.10
C ASP A 42 17.25 7.39 -22.69
N GLU A 43 16.33 7.84 -23.53
CA GLU A 43 15.53 9.06 -23.28
C GLU A 43 14.61 8.97 -22.04
N TYR A 44 14.29 7.76 -21.57
CA TYR A 44 13.43 7.54 -20.40
C TYR A 44 14.22 7.61 -19.08
N VAL A 45 15.56 7.59 -19.16
CA VAL A 45 16.55 7.76 -18.09
C VAL A 45 16.58 6.63 -17.05
N TYR A 46 15.44 6.17 -16.55
CA TYR A 46 15.31 5.16 -15.50
C TYR A 46 14.26 4.11 -15.86
N LYS A 47 14.44 2.88 -15.34
CA LYS A 47 13.43 1.81 -15.44
C LYS A 47 12.11 2.25 -14.83
N TYR A 48 12.19 2.87 -13.66
CA TYR A 48 11.11 3.64 -13.06
C TYR A 48 11.70 4.71 -12.13
N SER A 49 11.05 5.86 -12.04
CA SER A 49 11.37 6.92 -11.09
C SER A 49 10.18 7.88 -10.95
N GLY A 50 10.30 8.85 -10.07
CA GLY A 50 9.33 9.93 -9.88
C GLY A 50 9.09 10.20 -8.40
N GLY A 51 7.95 10.82 -8.11
CA GLY A 51 7.46 10.93 -6.74
C GLY A 51 6.94 9.61 -6.25
N LEU A 52 7.62 9.05 -5.26
CA LEU A 52 7.39 7.70 -4.78
C LEU A 52 7.06 7.71 -3.28
N GLY A 53 6.44 8.78 -2.77
CA GLY A 53 5.94 8.83 -1.40
C GLY A 53 4.83 7.81 -1.10
N THR A 54 4.02 7.45 -2.10
CA THR A 54 2.99 6.39 -2.00
C THR A 54 3.42 5.07 -2.65
N TYR A 55 4.72 4.90 -2.87
CA TYR A 55 5.30 3.67 -3.41
C TYR A 55 5.49 2.60 -2.31
N CYS A 56 5.46 1.31 -2.59
CA CYS A 56 5.04 0.70 -3.86
C CYS A 56 3.62 0.13 -3.74
N MET A 57 3.06 -0.32 -4.86
CA MET A 57 1.71 -0.91 -4.89
C MET A 57 1.56 -2.15 -3.97
N LYS A 58 2.67 -2.74 -3.52
CA LYS A 58 2.75 -3.92 -2.64
C LYS A 58 2.79 -3.60 -1.15
N HIS A 59 2.84 -2.32 -0.80
CA HIS A 59 2.77 -1.79 0.57
C HIS A 59 1.33 -1.37 0.90
N ILE A 60 0.50 -2.27 1.41
CA ILE A 60 -0.93 -1.99 1.61
C ILE A 60 -1.43 -2.39 3.00
N PRO A 61 -2.32 -1.60 3.65
CA PRO A 61 -2.84 -0.33 3.18
C PRO A 61 -1.92 0.84 3.56
N MET A 62 -1.92 1.91 2.76
CA MET A 62 -1.21 3.17 3.10
C MET A 62 -2.10 4.22 3.77
N ALA A 63 -3.40 3.93 3.86
CA ALA A 63 -4.37 4.77 4.55
C ALA A 63 -5.50 3.90 5.11
N VAL A 64 -6.06 4.30 6.25
CA VAL A 64 -7.21 3.65 6.89
C VAL A 64 -8.16 4.73 7.42
N TYR A 65 -9.43 4.62 7.07
CA TYR A 65 -10.47 5.45 7.64
C TYR A 65 -11.01 4.85 8.95
N SER A 66 -11.04 5.65 10.00
CA SER A 66 -11.75 5.38 11.25
C SER A 66 -13.05 6.17 11.28
N LYS A 67 -14.17 5.45 11.29
CA LYS A 67 -15.50 6.05 11.49
C LYS A 67 -15.64 6.66 12.89
N GLU A 68 -15.04 6.04 13.90
CA GLU A 68 -15.11 6.51 15.29
C GLU A 68 -14.42 7.86 15.47
N ALA A 69 -13.22 8.01 14.91
CA ALA A 69 -12.50 9.27 14.95
C ALA A 69 -12.94 10.28 13.88
N ASN A 70 -13.73 9.83 12.90
CA ASN A 70 -14.06 10.57 11.67
C ASN A 70 -12.79 11.10 10.96
N LYS A 71 -11.77 10.25 10.86
CA LYS A 71 -10.44 10.58 10.33
C LYS A 71 -9.96 9.51 9.36
N THR A 72 -9.34 9.93 8.25
CA THR A 72 -8.51 9.02 7.44
C THR A 72 -7.07 9.19 7.87
N PHE A 73 -6.51 8.19 8.56
CA PHE A 73 -5.08 8.13 8.87
C PHE A 73 -4.32 7.63 7.64
N PHE A 74 -3.15 8.18 7.38
CA PHE A 74 -2.33 7.78 6.24
C PHE A 74 -0.84 7.94 6.53
N VAL A 75 -0.03 7.21 5.76
CA VAL A 75 1.43 7.23 5.84
C VAL A 75 2.04 7.39 4.46
N TYR A 76 3.28 7.88 4.41
CA TYR A 76 4.04 8.03 3.18
C TYR A 76 5.54 8.08 3.44
N GLY A 77 6.32 7.79 2.40
CA GLY A 77 7.74 8.10 2.37
C GLY A 77 7.96 9.58 2.10
N GLY A 78 8.52 10.29 3.07
CA GLY A 78 8.83 11.71 2.98
C GLY A 78 10.31 12.01 2.92
N VAL A 79 10.63 13.29 2.78
CA VAL A 79 12.00 13.82 2.90
C VAL A 79 11.95 15.18 3.57
N GLU A 80 13.02 15.54 4.26
CA GLU A 80 13.23 16.94 4.64
C GLU A 80 13.64 17.75 3.39
N PRO A 81 13.12 18.98 3.20
CA PRO A 81 13.48 19.80 2.05
C PRO A 81 15.01 19.91 1.85
N GLY A 82 15.47 19.60 0.65
CA GLY A 82 16.90 19.64 0.28
C GLY A 82 17.74 18.46 0.77
N LYS A 83 17.14 17.46 1.43
CA LYS A 83 17.80 16.19 1.80
C LYS A 83 17.24 15.03 0.98
N ASP A 84 17.93 13.90 1.03
CA ASP A 84 17.58 12.67 0.31
C ASP A 84 17.29 11.47 1.23
N SER A 85 17.37 11.62 2.55
CA SER A 85 17.03 10.55 3.49
C SER A 85 15.52 10.39 3.62
N LEU A 86 15.05 9.16 3.41
CA LEU A 86 13.68 8.72 3.57
C LEU A 86 13.23 8.87 5.03
N LEU A 87 12.17 9.64 5.20
CA LEU A 87 11.44 9.78 6.45
C LEU A 87 10.16 8.94 6.38
N GLU A 88 9.87 8.23 7.45
CA GLU A 88 8.61 7.50 7.65
C GLU A 88 7.60 8.49 8.24
N MET A 89 6.62 8.91 7.42
CA MET A 89 5.70 9.98 7.79
C MET A 89 4.32 9.45 8.15
N VAL A 90 3.69 10.06 9.15
CA VAL A 90 2.32 9.70 9.60
C VAL A 90 1.47 10.97 9.70
N SER A 91 0.23 10.91 9.21
CA SER A 91 -0.71 12.01 9.31
C SER A 91 -2.17 11.53 9.26
N TYR A 92 -3.11 12.47 9.28
CA TYR A 92 -4.53 12.19 9.07
C TYR A 92 -5.25 13.34 8.36
N TYR A 93 -6.32 13.02 7.66
CA TYR A 93 -7.34 13.98 7.22
C TYR A 93 -8.53 13.90 8.17
N ASP A 94 -8.88 15.04 8.76
CA ASP A 94 -10.02 15.17 9.67
C ASP A 94 -11.26 15.55 8.86
N HIS A 95 -12.21 14.62 8.74
CA HIS A 95 -13.42 14.83 7.92
C HIS A 95 -14.42 15.78 8.57
N ALA A 96 -14.30 16.08 9.87
CA ALA A 96 -15.17 17.04 10.53
C ALA A 96 -14.75 18.48 10.22
N THR A 97 -13.44 18.73 10.18
CA THR A 97 -12.88 20.08 9.95
C THR A 97 -12.46 20.32 8.50
N GLY A 98 -12.23 19.25 7.73
CA GLY A 98 -11.65 19.30 6.40
C GLY A 98 -10.16 19.67 6.38
N MET A 99 -9.46 19.50 7.50
CA MET A 99 -8.07 19.92 7.68
C MET A 99 -7.13 18.73 7.90
N VAL A 100 -5.84 19.00 7.76
CA VAL A 100 -4.76 18.07 8.05
C VAL A 100 -3.76 18.71 9.03
N PRO A 101 -3.12 17.94 9.94
CA PRO A 101 -2.09 18.45 10.83
C PRO A 101 -0.73 18.51 10.15
N ARG A 102 0.23 19.28 10.68
CA ARG A 102 1.65 19.09 10.32
C ARG A 102 2.04 17.61 10.45
N PRO A 103 2.63 16.96 9.43
CA PRO A 103 2.83 15.52 9.48
C PRO A 103 3.93 15.15 10.49
N VAL A 104 3.73 14.03 11.17
CA VAL A 104 4.66 13.51 12.17
C VAL A 104 5.77 12.73 11.49
N ILE A 105 7.02 12.98 11.90
CA ILE A 105 8.20 12.23 11.51
C ILE A 105 8.33 11.06 12.49
N LEU A 106 7.95 9.85 12.08
CA LEU A 106 8.05 8.65 12.90
C LEU A 106 9.50 8.20 13.03
N MET A 107 10.24 8.22 11.92
CA MET A 107 11.60 7.71 11.83
C MET A 107 12.32 8.31 10.62
N ASP A 108 13.63 8.52 10.74
CA ASP A 108 14.53 8.65 9.59
C ASP A 108 15.14 7.27 9.29
N LYS A 109 14.84 6.71 8.12
CA LYS A 109 15.22 5.34 7.76
C LYS A 109 16.69 5.21 7.35
N LYS A 110 17.41 6.33 7.21
CA LYS A 110 18.84 6.38 6.82
C LYS A 110 19.11 5.72 5.46
N THR A 111 18.18 5.87 4.53
CA THR A 111 18.27 5.41 3.15
C THR A 111 17.42 6.33 2.27
N ASN A 112 17.61 6.33 0.96
CA ASN A 112 16.70 7.01 0.02
C ASN A 112 15.80 6.03 -0.72
N ASP A 113 15.85 4.74 -0.37
CA ASP A 113 15.18 3.67 -1.10
C ASP A 113 13.69 3.60 -0.74
N ALA A 114 12.84 4.09 -1.63
CA ALA A 114 11.38 4.13 -1.45
C ALA A 114 10.72 2.75 -1.23
N HIS A 115 11.43 1.63 -1.42
CA HIS A 115 10.93 0.31 -1.02
C HIS A 115 10.79 0.15 0.50
N ASP A 116 11.38 1.05 1.28
CA ASP A 116 11.27 1.05 2.75
C ASP A 116 10.06 1.80 3.28
N ASN A 117 9.31 2.47 2.40
CA ASN A 117 8.10 3.22 2.77
C ASN A 117 7.18 2.43 3.72
N PRO A 118 6.40 3.13 4.55
CA PRO A 118 5.60 2.50 5.59
C PRO A 118 4.22 2.07 5.09
N VAL A 119 3.57 1.20 5.86
CA VAL A 119 2.12 0.93 5.79
C VAL A 119 1.48 1.12 7.15
N ILE A 120 0.16 1.27 7.19
CA ILE A 120 -0.59 1.63 8.38
C ILE A 120 -1.74 0.66 8.64
N ALA A 121 -2.07 0.42 9.90
CA ALA A 121 -3.25 -0.32 10.32
C ALA A 121 -3.89 0.32 11.57
N LEU A 122 -5.14 -0.03 11.84
CA LEU A 122 -5.84 0.30 13.09
C LEU A 122 -6.25 -1.00 13.78
N ASP A 123 -6.04 -1.09 15.09
CA ASP A 123 -6.57 -2.19 15.90
C ASP A 123 -7.98 -1.91 16.43
N ASP A 124 -8.61 -2.90 17.07
CA ASP A 124 -9.96 -2.79 17.64
C ASP A 124 -10.08 -1.71 18.73
N ALA A 125 -8.97 -1.36 19.37
CA ALA A 125 -8.92 -0.31 20.38
C ALA A 125 -8.62 1.07 19.77
N GLY A 126 -8.54 1.18 18.43
CA GLY A 126 -8.29 2.41 17.70
C GLY A 126 -6.83 2.85 17.68
N HIS A 127 -5.87 2.05 18.15
CA HIS A 127 -4.46 2.44 18.06
C HIS A 127 -3.99 2.38 16.61
N VAL A 128 -3.26 3.41 16.21
CA VAL A 128 -2.52 3.47 14.95
C VAL A 128 -1.29 2.59 15.05
N TRP A 129 -1.13 1.68 14.10
CA TRP A 129 0.04 0.85 13.91
C TRP A 129 0.74 1.20 12.61
N VAL A 130 2.07 1.29 12.62
CA VAL A 130 2.88 1.59 11.42
C VAL A 130 3.93 0.50 11.24
N PHE A 131 3.95 -0.11 10.05
CA PHE A 131 4.90 -1.16 9.68
C PHE A 131 5.86 -0.58 8.65
N VAL A 132 7.09 -0.33 9.08
CA VAL A 132 8.16 0.26 8.28
C VAL A 132 8.91 -0.86 7.58
N SER A 133 8.95 -0.82 6.25
CA SER A 133 9.49 -1.88 5.42
C SER A 133 11.03 -1.85 5.37
N ALA A 134 11.62 -2.96 4.93
CA ALA A 134 12.98 -3.00 4.41
C ALA A 134 12.96 -3.49 2.96
N HIS A 135 14.02 -3.22 2.20
CA HIS A 135 14.24 -3.81 0.89
C HIS A 135 15.30 -4.92 0.97
N GLY A 136 14.83 -6.16 1.13
CA GLY A 136 15.72 -7.29 1.39
C GLY A 136 16.28 -7.28 2.80
N THR A 137 17.47 -7.85 2.98
CA THR A 137 18.09 -8.09 4.29
C THR A 137 19.17 -7.07 4.66
N SER A 138 19.34 -6.02 3.84
CA SER A 138 20.41 -5.02 4.04
C SER A 138 20.18 -4.12 5.25
N ARG A 139 18.95 -4.05 5.75
CA ARG A 139 18.52 -3.19 6.85
C ARG A 139 17.29 -3.78 7.55
N PRO A 140 17.04 -3.40 8.82
CA PRO A 140 15.88 -3.88 9.55
C PRO A 140 14.57 -3.21 9.07
N SER A 141 13.48 -3.87 9.42
CA SER A 141 12.10 -3.41 9.35
C SER A 141 11.59 -3.19 10.77
N TYR A 142 10.56 -2.37 10.95
CA TYR A 142 10.07 -1.98 12.27
C TYR A 142 8.55 -2.01 12.35
N ILE A 143 8.02 -2.29 13.54
CA ILE A 143 6.61 -2.12 13.87
C ILE A 143 6.51 -1.11 15.00
N PHE A 144 5.67 -0.09 14.80
CA PHE A 144 5.35 0.94 15.77
C PHE A 144 3.86 0.90 16.10
N ARG A 145 3.53 1.30 17.33
CA ARG A 145 2.15 1.47 17.79
C ARG A 145 2.04 2.82 18.49
N SER A 146 1.01 3.58 18.17
CA SER A 146 0.65 4.80 18.88
C SER A 146 0.45 4.54 20.37
N GLU A 147 0.78 5.51 21.21
CA GLU A 147 0.61 5.41 22.67
C GLU A 147 -0.87 5.55 23.08
N LYS A 148 -1.69 6.20 22.23
CA LYS A 148 -3.12 6.42 22.46
C LYS A 148 -3.95 6.07 21.21
N PRO A 149 -5.22 5.64 21.39
CA PRO A 149 -6.14 5.47 20.28
C PRO A 149 -6.30 6.75 19.44
N HIS A 150 -6.37 6.59 18.12
CA HIS A 150 -6.69 7.65 17.16
C HIS A 150 -5.75 8.87 17.22
N ASP A 151 -4.52 8.65 17.69
CA ASP A 151 -3.50 9.66 17.94
C ASP A 151 -2.22 9.33 17.16
N ILE A 152 -1.49 10.36 16.75
CA ILE A 152 -0.23 10.23 16.00
C ILE A 152 0.94 10.94 16.70
N ASP A 153 0.74 11.53 17.87
CA ASP A 153 1.74 12.39 18.52
C ASP A 153 2.92 11.59 19.07
N ALA A 154 2.66 10.36 19.53
CA ALA A 154 3.68 9.51 20.12
C ALA A 154 3.48 8.04 19.73
N PHE A 155 4.59 7.35 19.45
CA PHE A 155 4.63 5.94 19.11
C PHE A 155 5.71 5.23 19.93
N GLY A 156 5.40 4.00 20.34
CA GLY A 156 6.36 3.05 20.87
C GLY A 156 6.81 2.06 19.79
N GLN A 157 8.11 1.78 19.69
CA GLN A 157 8.62 0.68 18.88
C GLN A 157 8.23 -0.65 19.53
N VAL A 158 7.51 -1.48 18.78
CA VAL A 158 7.05 -2.81 19.24
C VAL A 158 8.03 -3.90 18.82
N LEU A 159 8.52 -3.82 17.58
CA LEU A 159 9.39 -4.86 17.02
C LEU A 159 10.41 -4.26 16.05
N GLU A 160 11.64 -4.75 16.14
CA GLU A 160 12.67 -4.63 15.09
C GLU A 160 12.91 -6.02 14.51
N THR A 161 12.80 -6.17 13.19
CA THR A 161 12.84 -7.46 12.50
C THR A 161 13.23 -7.29 11.03
N ASN A 162 12.83 -8.21 10.13
CA ASN A 162 12.99 -8.07 8.70
C ASN A 162 11.77 -8.59 7.92
N PHE A 163 11.18 -7.71 7.13
CA PHE A 163 10.12 -7.97 6.16
C PHE A 163 10.15 -6.92 5.04
N SER A 164 9.65 -7.29 3.87
CA SER A 164 9.46 -6.38 2.73
C SER A 164 8.02 -6.44 2.24
N TYR A 165 7.54 -5.36 1.63
CA TYR A 165 6.19 -5.27 1.05
C TYR A 165 5.09 -5.67 2.05
N PRO A 166 5.02 -4.99 3.22
CA PRO A 166 4.13 -5.36 4.31
C PRO A 166 2.65 -5.21 3.96
N GLN A 167 1.84 -6.18 4.39
CA GLN A 167 0.38 -6.19 4.26
C GLN A 167 -0.33 -6.65 5.55
N PRO A 168 -0.40 -5.78 6.58
CA PRO A 168 -0.93 -6.10 7.90
C PRO A 168 -2.45 -5.87 7.99
N TRP A 169 -3.22 -6.95 7.96
CA TRP A 169 -4.66 -6.89 8.11
C TRP A 169 -5.07 -7.16 9.55
N HIS A 170 -5.57 -6.14 10.24
CA HIS A 170 -6.25 -6.33 11.51
C HIS A 170 -7.66 -6.88 11.25
N ILE A 171 -7.93 -8.10 11.74
CA ILE A 171 -9.23 -8.76 11.67
C ILE A 171 -9.91 -8.62 13.04
N PRO A 172 -11.08 -7.96 13.12
CA PRO A 172 -11.73 -7.67 14.39
C PRO A 172 -11.92 -8.92 15.27
N GLY A 173 -11.54 -8.81 16.53
CA GLY A 173 -11.59 -9.88 17.52
C GLY A 173 -10.58 -11.02 17.32
N LYS A 174 -9.74 -10.98 16.29
CA LYS A 174 -8.74 -12.02 15.99
C LYS A 174 -7.30 -11.51 15.99
N GLY A 175 -7.08 -10.21 15.82
CA GLY A 175 -5.77 -9.59 15.72
C GLY A 175 -5.27 -9.47 14.28
N PHE A 176 -3.95 -9.48 14.09
CA PHE A 176 -3.31 -9.28 12.80
C PHE A 176 -3.09 -10.59 12.03
N LEU A 177 -3.44 -10.57 10.74
CA LEU A 177 -2.87 -11.43 9.72
C LEU A 177 -1.93 -10.58 8.87
N PHE A 178 -0.64 -10.90 8.89
CA PHE A 178 0.41 -10.12 8.25
C PHE A 178 1.06 -10.86 7.10
N LEU A 179 0.68 -10.50 5.88
CA LEU A 179 1.33 -11.02 4.68
C LEU A 179 2.52 -10.12 4.33
N HIS A 180 3.64 -10.73 3.94
CA HIS A 180 4.86 -10.00 3.62
C HIS A 180 5.78 -10.86 2.75
N THR A 181 6.83 -10.24 2.22
CA THR A 181 7.91 -10.92 1.52
C THR A 181 9.10 -11.10 2.45
N ARG A 182 9.74 -12.28 2.39
CA ARG A 182 11.08 -12.49 2.95
C ARG A 182 12.07 -12.84 1.86
N TYR A 183 13.23 -12.19 1.91
CA TYR A 183 14.30 -12.41 0.96
C TYR A 183 15.16 -13.58 1.43
N SER A 184 15.26 -14.59 0.57
CA SER A 184 16.17 -15.71 0.77
C SER A 184 16.78 -16.08 -0.59
N LYS A 185 16.44 -17.25 -1.16
CA LYS A 185 16.76 -17.65 -2.54
C LYS A 185 15.72 -17.07 -3.51
N GLY A 186 15.59 -15.75 -3.53
CA GLY A 186 14.52 -15.02 -4.23
C GLY A 186 13.53 -14.36 -3.27
N ARG A 187 12.38 -13.95 -3.80
CA ARG A 187 11.30 -13.29 -3.05
C ARG A 187 10.19 -14.28 -2.69
N GLY A 188 10.29 -14.93 -1.54
CA GLY A 188 9.23 -15.81 -1.04
C GLY A 188 8.09 -14.99 -0.41
N LEU A 189 6.86 -15.43 -0.63
CA LEU A 189 5.67 -14.90 0.05
C LEU A 189 5.48 -15.63 1.36
N PHE A 190 5.16 -14.87 2.42
CA PHE A 190 4.98 -15.36 3.77
C PHE A 190 3.73 -14.73 4.41
N CYS A 191 3.19 -15.43 5.41
CA CYS A 191 2.25 -14.87 6.36
C CYS A 191 2.67 -15.19 7.79
N ALA A 192 2.33 -14.29 8.71
CA ALA A 192 2.36 -14.52 10.15
C ALA A 192 1.06 -13.98 10.76
N SER A 193 0.70 -14.46 11.95
CA SER A 193 -0.44 -13.95 12.69
C SER A 193 -0.03 -13.48 14.08
N SER A 194 -0.77 -12.53 14.64
CA SER A 194 -0.56 -12.04 16.00
C SER A 194 -1.90 -11.63 16.61
N PRO A 195 -2.30 -12.17 17.77
CA PRO A 195 -3.54 -11.78 18.42
C PRO A 195 -3.52 -10.33 18.94
N ASP A 196 -2.35 -9.76 19.20
CA ASP A 196 -2.18 -8.47 19.89
C ASP A 196 -1.20 -7.50 19.21
N GLY A 197 -0.62 -7.90 18.08
CA GLY A 197 0.42 -7.16 17.35
C GLY A 197 1.81 -7.18 17.99
N ARG A 198 2.00 -7.90 19.10
CA ARG A 198 3.26 -8.00 19.86
C ARG A 198 3.83 -9.41 19.80
N GLU A 199 3.02 -10.41 20.08
CA GLU A 199 3.40 -11.82 19.98
C GLU A 199 3.06 -12.34 18.59
N TRP A 200 4.07 -12.59 17.78
CA TRP A 200 3.90 -13.03 16.39
C TRP A 200 4.20 -14.52 16.26
N SER A 201 3.39 -15.22 15.47
CA SER A 201 3.70 -16.58 15.03
C SER A 201 4.96 -16.60 14.16
N GLU A 202 5.63 -17.76 14.10
CA GLU A 202 6.69 -17.97 13.11
C GLU A 202 6.15 -17.72 11.68
N PRO A 203 6.86 -16.97 10.83
CA PRO A 203 6.45 -16.74 9.46
C PRO A 203 6.37 -18.03 8.65
N GLN A 204 5.21 -18.29 8.05
CA GLN A 204 4.96 -19.46 7.20
C GLN A 204 5.02 -19.04 5.72
N SER A 205 5.74 -19.80 4.90
CA SER A 205 5.81 -19.52 3.46
C SER A 205 4.52 -19.97 2.77
N THR A 206 3.91 -19.07 2.00
CA THR A 206 2.69 -19.34 1.21
C THR A 206 3.00 -19.67 -0.24
N ALA A 207 4.01 -19.02 -0.83
CA ALA A 207 4.50 -19.31 -2.17
C ALA A 207 5.98 -18.97 -2.33
N HIS A 208 6.71 -19.83 -3.05
CA HIS A 208 8.09 -19.62 -3.47
C HIS A 208 8.34 -20.36 -4.79
N ILE A 209 7.72 -19.88 -5.86
CA ILE A 209 7.89 -20.37 -7.23
C ILE A 209 9.09 -19.67 -7.87
N ALA A 210 10.05 -20.46 -8.37
CA ALA A 210 11.23 -19.98 -9.08
C ALA A 210 11.99 -18.82 -8.36
N GLU A 211 12.07 -17.62 -8.95
CA GLU A 211 12.81 -16.48 -8.36
C GLU A 211 11.97 -15.61 -7.41
N GLY A 212 10.70 -15.97 -7.22
CA GLY A 212 9.79 -15.34 -6.27
C GLY A 212 8.64 -14.58 -6.92
N HIS A 213 8.11 -13.61 -6.17
CA HIS A 213 6.80 -13.03 -6.46
C HIS A 213 6.70 -11.56 -6.06
N TYR A 214 5.67 -10.90 -6.57
CA TYR A 214 5.00 -9.78 -5.93
C TYR A 214 3.53 -10.09 -5.66
N GLN A 215 3.04 -9.68 -4.49
CA GLN A 215 1.64 -9.91 -4.09
C GLN A 215 0.88 -8.64 -3.73
N VAL A 216 -0.43 -8.71 -3.84
CA VAL A 216 -1.38 -7.78 -3.22
C VAL A 216 -2.50 -8.60 -2.59
N SER A 217 -3.00 -8.16 -1.45
CA SER A 217 -4.07 -8.82 -0.72
C SER A 217 -5.08 -7.81 -0.20
N TRP A 218 -6.27 -8.26 0.15
CA TRP A 218 -7.27 -7.41 0.78
C TRP A 218 -8.25 -8.24 1.61
N PRO A 219 -8.75 -7.73 2.75
CA PRO A 219 -9.76 -8.41 3.55
C PRO A 219 -11.16 -8.33 2.92
N CYS A 220 -11.97 -9.35 3.18
CA CYS A 220 -13.39 -9.46 2.89
C CYS A 220 -14.08 -10.14 4.07
N GLY A 221 -14.56 -9.32 5.02
CA GLY A 221 -14.99 -9.83 6.32
C GLY A 221 -13.83 -10.54 7.03
N ASP A 222 -14.06 -11.79 7.42
CA ASP A 222 -13.08 -12.63 8.11
C ASP A 222 -12.02 -13.28 7.22
N ARG A 223 -12.16 -13.11 5.90
CA ARG A 223 -11.29 -13.74 4.90
C ARG A 223 -10.30 -12.73 4.34
N VAL A 224 -9.09 -13.18 4.02
CA VAL A 224 -8.09 -12.41 3.28
C VAL A 224 -7.71 -13.19 2.04
N GLY A 225 -7.92 -12.58 0.89
CA GLY A 225 -7.48 -13.09 -0.41
C GLY A 225 -6.20 -12.38 -0.86
N THR A 226 -5.34 -13.11 -1.56
CA THR A 226 -4.10 -12.62 -2.12
C THR A 226 -4.00 -12.99 -3.60
N ALA A 227 -3.56 -12.04 -4.41
CA ALA A 227 -3.22 -12.23 -5.80
C ALA A 227 -1.74 -11.90 -6.04
N PHE A 228 -1.08 -12.72 -6.85
CA PHE A 228 0.36 -12.58 -7.07
C PHE A 228 0.76 -13.02 -8.48
N ASP A 229 1.92 -12.53 -8.89
CA ASP A 229 2.66 -12.97 -10.09
C ASP A 229 3.78 -13.93 -9.66
N TYR A 230 4.54 -14.46 -10.62
CA TYR A 230 5.81 -15.13 -10.31
C TYR A 230 6.94 -14.71 -11.26
N HIS A 231 8.18 -14.85 -10.81
CA HIS A 231 9.39 -14.50 -11.55
C HIS A 231 10.02 -15.76 -12.17
N PRO A 232 10.00 -15.93 -13.51
CA PRO A 232 10.59 -17.09 -14.16
C PRO A 232 12.11 -17.16 -13.96
N LYS A 233 12.61 -18.39 -13.79
CA LYS A 233 14.02 -18.66 -13.54
C LYS A 233 14.92 -18.15 -14.67
N GLY A 234 16.01 -17.45 -14.31
CA GLY A 234 17.06 -17.01 -15.23
C GLY A 234 16.70 -15.82 -16.11
N LYS A 235 15.48 -15.28 -16.01
CA LYS A 235 15.07 -14.06 -16.73
C LYS A 235 15.33 -12.79 -15.91
N GLY A 236 15.39 -12.91 -14.58
CA GLY A 236 15.56 -11.81 -13.65
C GLY A 236 14.25 -11.20 -13.19
N LEU A 237 14.35 -10.38 -12.14
CA LEU A 237 13.22 -9.97 -11.27
C LEU A 237 12.22 -8.98 -11.91
N ASN A 238 12.53 -8.45 -13.10
CA ASN A 238 11.61 -7.60 -13.85
C ASN A 238 10.69 -8.43 -14.75
N PHE A 239 11.05 -9.69 -15.04
CA PHE A 239 10.19 -10.61 -15.75
C PHE A 239 9.29 -11.27 -14.73
N ARG A 240 8.04 -10.80 -14.69
CA ARG A 240 6.98 -11.34 -13.85
C ARG A 240 5.80 -11.69 -14.72
N THR A 241 5.22 -12.85 -14.51
CA THR A 241 4.14 -13.40 -15.36
C THR A 241 3.20 -14.28 -14.54
N ASN A 242 2.20 -14.81 -15.23
CA ASN A 242 1.02 -15.50 -14.70
C ASN A 242 0.26 -14.67 -13.65
N LEU A 243 -0.96 -15.09 -13.40
CA LEU A 243 -1.79 -14.54 -12.35
C LEU A 243 -2.27 -15.69 -11.47
N TYR A 244 -2.08 -15.56 -10.16
CA TYR A 244 -2.54 -16.52 -9.16
C TYR A 244 -3.49 -15.85 -8.17
N TYR A 245 -4.40 -16.63 -7.59
CA TYR A 245 -5.27 -16.20 -6.49
C TYR A 245 -5.51 -17.34 -5.49
N MET A 246 -5.37 -17.03 -4.20
CA MET A 246 -5.73 -17.91 -3.09
C MET A 246 -6.20 -17.08 -1.90
N GLU A 247 -6.90 -17.71 -0.97
CA GLU A 247 -7.50 -17.04 0.18
C GLU A 247 -7.45 -17.88 1.45
N THR A 248 -7.50 -17.20 2.59
CA THR A 248 -7.55 -17.78 3.93
C THR A 248 -8.69 -17.15 4.73
N ALA A 249 -9.40 -17.94 5.52
CA ALA A 249 -10.45 -17.49 6.44
C ALA A 249 -10.13 -17.78 7.91
N ASP A 250 -8.90 -18.24 8.19
CA ASP A 250 -8.50 -18.78 9.49
C ASP A 250 -7.15 -18.23 9.97
N MET A 251 -6.88 -16.96 9.63
CA MET A 251 -5.66 -16.22 10.00
C MET A 251 -4.38 -16.85 9.41
N GLY A 252 -4.46 -17.34 8.16
CA GLY A 252 -3.30 -17.84 7.41
C GLY A 252 -2.92 -19.30 7.72
N ARG A 253 -3.70 -20.01 8.53
CA ARG A 253 -3.43 -21.42 8.89
C ARG A 253 -3.68 -22.37 7.73
N THR A 254 -4.73 -22.13 6.96
CA THR A 254 -5.04 -22.88 5.74
C THR A 254 -5.36 -21.93 4.59
N TRP A 255 -5.08 -22.42 3.39
CA TRP A 255 -5.29 -21.69 2.15
C TRP A 255 -6.13 -22.48 1.17
N ARG A 256 -6.94 -21.77 0.40
CA ARG A 256 -7.86 -22.34 -0.58
C ARG A 256 -7.86 -21.53 -1.86
N THR A 257 -8.22 -22.17 -2.96
CA THR A 257 -8.58 -21.49 -4.21
C THR A 257 -9.92 -20.76 -4.03
N VAL A 258 -10.29 -19.93 -5.01
CA VAL A 258 -11.59 -19.24 -5.03
C VAL A 258 -12.81 -20.19 -5.04
N THR A 259 -12.63 -21.46 -5.43
CA THR A 259 -13.67 -22.50 -5.39
C THR A 259 -13.71 -23.27 -4.07
N GLY A 260 -12.86 -22.90 -3.11
CA GLY A 260 -12.74 -23.57 -1.81
C GLY A 260 -11.85 -24.81 -1.80
N THR A 261 -11.19 -25.15 -2.92
CA THR A 261 -10.27 -26.28 -3.00
C THR A 261 -9.04 -26.00 -2.12
N PRO A 262 -8.64 -26.90 -1.20
CA PRO A 262 -7.43 -26.72 -0.40
C PRO A 262 -6.17 -26.54 -1.26
N VAL A 263 -5.29 -25.65 -0.82
CA VAL A 263 -3.97 -25.40 -1.42
C VAL A 263 -2.89 -25.79 -0.41
N GLU A 264 -2.02 -26.72 -0.79
CA GLU A 264 -0.84 -27.06 0.00
C GLU A 264 0.22 -25.96 -0.16
N THR A 265 0.69 -25.42 0.96
CA THR A 265 1.68 -24.34 0.98
C THR A 265 3.01 -24.84 1.54
N PRO A 266 4.16 -24.33 1.05
CA PRO A 266 4.28 -23.29 0.03
C PRO A 266 4.03 -23.81 -1.40
N LEU A 267 3.39 -22.98 -2.24
CA LEU A 267 3.34 -23.21 -3.68
C LEU A 267 4.75 -23.10 -4.28
N SER A 268 5.24 -24.15 -4.95
CA SER A 268 6.61 -24.20 -5.49
C SER A 268 6.69 -24.31 -7.03
N GLU A 269 5.61 -24.71 -7.69
CA GLU A 269 5.56 -24.93 -9.15
C GLU A 269 4.64 -23.93 -9.84
N PRO A 270 4.97 -23.44 -11.06
CA PRO A 270 4.13 -22.50 -11.79
C PRO A 270 2.73 -23.05 -12.08
N GLN A 271 2.62 -24.33 -12.41
CA GLN A 271 1.33 -24.98 -12.60
C GLN A 271 0.84 -25.52 -11.27
N ASN A 272 -0.19 -24.87 -10.72
CA ASN A 272 -0.78 -25.22 -9.43
C ASN A 272 -2.25 -24.79 -9.36
N PRO A 273 -3.02 -25.27 -8.36
CA PRO A 273 -4.46 -24.98 -8.26
C PRO A 273 -4.84 -23.50 -8.11
N ALA A 274 -3.92 -22.63 -7.69
CA ALA A 274 -4.18 -21.20 -7.52
C ALA A 274 -4.03 -20.40 -8.83
N LEU A 275 -3.59 -21.03 -9.93
CA LEU A 275 -3.41 -20.36 -11.23
C LEU A 275 -4.76 -19.86 -11.77
N VAL A 276 -4.85 -18.55 -11.97
CA VAL A 276 -5.98 -17.89 -12.63
C VAL A 276 -5.79 -17.89 -14.14
N HIS A 277 -4.58 -17.54 -14.60
CA HIS A 277 -4.28 -17.46 -16.03
C HIS A 277 -2.79 -17.60 -16.33
N ASP A 278 -2.45 -18.41 -17.35
CA ASP A 278 -1.09 -18.67 -17.83
C ASP A 278 -0.68 -17.62 -18.87
N TYR A 279 -0.20 -16.47 -18.40
CA TYR A 279 0.32 -15.41 -19.26
C TYR A 279 1.72 -15.70 -19.80
N GLU A 280 2.45 -16.65 -19.22
CA GLU A 280 3.76 -17.05 -19.73
C GLU A 280 3.62 -17.72 -21.10
N ALA A 281 2.62 -18.59 -21.26
CA ALA A 281 2.30 -19.22 -22.54
C ALA A 281 1.97 -18.19 -23.64
N GLU A 282 1.47 -17.02 -23.26
CA GLU A 282 1.17 -15.90 -24.17
C GLU A 282 2.37 -14.95 -24.38
N GLY A 283 3.48 -15.17 -23.68
CA GLY A 283 4.64 -14.27 -23.73
C GLY A 283 4.38 -12.89 -23.11
N LEU A 284 3.43 -12.79 -22.18
CA LEU A 284 3.06 -11.55 -21.51
C LEU A 284 3.61 -11.47 -20.09
N LEU A 285 4.05 -10.28 -19.71
CA LEU A 285 4.34 -9.95 -18.32
C LEU A 285 3.05 -9.54 -17.59
N VAL A 286 3.02 -9.74 -16.28
CA VAL A 286 1.89 -9.42 -15.40
C VAL A 286 2.40 -8.60 -14.23
N TYR A 287 1.86 -7.39 -14.08
CA TYR A 287 2.17 -6.44 -13.02
C TYR A 287 0.91 -6.28 -12.15
N VAL A 288 0.76 -7.10 -11.11
CA VAL A 288 -0.45 -7.06 -10.25
C VAL A 288 -0.57 -5.71 -9.54
N LYS A 289 -1.76 -5.17 -9.37
CA LYS A 289 -2.01 -3.84 -8.79
C LYS A 289 -2.89 -3.86 -7.55
N ASP A 290 -4.08 -4.43 -7.61
CA ASP A 290 -5.00 -4.38 -6.48
C ASP A 290 -5.93 -5.60 -6.46
N VAL A 291 -6.53 -5.88 -5.31
CA VAL A 291 -7.59 -6.88 -5.14
C VAL A 291 -8.76 -6.24 -4.43
N ASN A 292 -9.97 -6.48 -4.93
CA ASN A 292 -11.19 -6.09 -4.24
C ASN A 292 -12.26 -7.16 -4.43
N TYR A 293 -13.38 -7.00 -3.74
CA TYR A 293 -14.49 -7.94 -3.75
C TYR A 293 -15.77 -7.25 -4.16
N ASP A 294 -16.59 -7.97 -4.92
CA ASP A 294 -17.94 -7.52 -5.20
C ASP A 294 -18.86 -7.68 -3.97
N PRO A 295 -20.11 -7.18 -4.02
CA PRO A 295 -21.04 -7.32 -2.90
C PRO A 295 -21.36 -8.77 -2.49
N ALA A 296 -21.10 -9.75 -3.37
CA ALA A 296 -21.24 -11.18 -3.07
C ALA A 296 -19.96 -11.80 -2.48
N GLY A 297 -18.92 -11.00 -2.23
CA GLY A 297 -17.63 -11.43 -1.71
C GLY A 297 -16.76 -12.14 -2.75
N ARG A 298 -17.07 -12.04 -4.05
CA ARG A 298 -16.28 -12.65 -5.12
C ARG A 298 -15.08 -11.75 -5.45
N PRO A 299 -13.86 -12.30 -5.55
CA PRO A 299 -12.67 -11.49 -5.78
C PRO A 299 -12.55 -10.99 -7.21
N ALA A 300 -11.92 -9.84 -7.35
CA ALA A 300 -11.42 -9.31 -8.60
C ALA A 300 -10.03 -8.70 -8.40
N VAL A 301 -9.18 -8.88 -9.41
CA VAL A 301 -7.78 -8.49 -9.41
C VAL A 301 -7.53 -7.49 -10.53
N LEU A 302 -6.98 -6.34 -10.19
CA LEU A 302 -6.48 -5.34 -11.13
C LEU A 302 -5.00 -5.60 -11.42
N PHE A 303 -4.61 -5.59 -12.69
CA PHE A 303 -3.22 -5.80 -13.12
C PHE A 303 -2.94 -5.14 -14.46
N VAL A 304 -1.66 -5.01 -14.80
CA VAL A 304 -1.21 -4.54 -16.13
C VAL A 304 -0.48 -5.68 -16.85
N THR A 305 -0.76 -5.87 -18.13
CA THR A 305 -0.01 -6.78 -19.01
C THR A 305 0.80 -6.02 -20.05
N SER A 306 1.99 -6.52 -20.38
CA SER A 306 2.88 -5.97 -21.42
C SER A 306 3.79 -7.05 -22.01
N ARG A 307 4.61 -6.69 -23.01
CA ARG A 307 5.53 -7.62 -23.68
C ARG A 307 6.97 -7.57 -23.16
N GLY A 308 7.26 -6.68 -22.22
CA GLY A 308 8.60 -6.46 -21.69
C GLY A 308 8.57 -5.44 -20.56
N TRP A 309 9.69 -5.27 -19.87
CA TRP A 309 9.73 -4.49 -18.62
C TRP A 309 10.36 -3.11 -18.79
N GLU A 310 11.14 -2.90 -19.85
CA GLU A 310 11.80 -1.65 -20.16
C GLU A 310 10.77 -0.55 -20.48
N PRO A 311 11.02 0.71 -20.07
CA PRO A 311 10.18 1.83 -20.42
C PRO A 311 10.21 2.11 -21.93
N GLY A 312 9.20 2.82 -22.41
CA GLY A 312 9.05 3.19 -23.82
C GLY A 312 8.01 2.36 -24.58
N PRO A 313 7.72 2.75 -25.83
CA PRO A 313 6.62 2.16 -26.60
C PRO A 313 6.86 0.71 -27.04
N LYS A 314 8.12 0.26 -27.08
CA LYS A 314 8.53 -1.05 -27.62
C LYS A 314 7.80 -2.23 -26.98
N ASN A 315 7.56 -2.15 -25.68
CA ASN A 315 6.97 -3.23 -24.89
C ASN A 315 5.44 -3.14 -24.78
N GLY A 316 4.82 -2.20 -25.50
CA GLY A 316 3.38 -2.02 -25.54
C GLY A 316 2.62 -3.16 -26.26
N PRO A 317 1.29 -3.18 -26.11
CA PRO A 317 0.51 -2.25 -25.28
C PRO A 317 0.63 -2.58 -23.77
N HIS A 318 0.64 -1.55 -22.91
CA HIS A 318 0.52 -1.70 -21.47
C HIS A 318 -0.97 -1.70 -21.10
N THR A 319 -1.57 -2.88 -21.09
CA THR A 319 -3.03 -3.02 -20.95
C THR A 319 -3.41 -3.21 -19.50
N TRP A 320 -4.19 -2.28 -18.94
CA TRP A 320 -4.86 -2.47 -17.66
C TRP A 320 -5.98 -3.49 -17.83
N ARG A 321 -6.03 -4.47 -16.93
CA ARG A 321 -6.97 -5.58 -16.96
C ARG A 321 -7.57 -5.84 -15.59
N VAL A 322 -8.80 -6.34 -15.59
CA VAL A 322 -9.45 -6.88 -14.40
C VAL A 322 -9.77 -8.34 -14.64
N ALA A 323 -9.28 -9.22 -13.77
CA ALA A 323 -9.70 -10.62 -13.68
C ALA A 323 -10.69 -10.74 -12.52
N ARG A 324 -11.93 -11.14 -12.78
CA ARG A 324 -12.96 -11.29 -11.75
C ARG A 324 -13.52 -12.70 -11.70
N TRP A 325 -13.82 -13.17 -10.50
CA TRP A 325 -14.53 -14.43 -10.32
C TRP A 325 -16.04 -14.22 -10.48
N THR A 326 -16.67 -14.95 -11.39
CA THR A 326 -18.13 -14.87 -11.62
C THR A 326 -18.95 -15.70 -10.64
N GLY A 327 -18.31 -16.56 -9.84
CA GLY A 327 -18.96 -17.64 -9.10
C GLY A 327 -18.71 -19.01 -9.72
N THR A 328 -18.38 -19.07 -11.01
CA THR A 328 -18.13 -20.31 -11.75
C THR A 328 -16.84 -20.31 -12.56
N GLU A 329 -16.39 -19.13 -13.01
CA GLU A 329 -15.19 -18.98 -13.84
C GLU A 329 -14.50 -17.63 -13.57
N TRP A 330 -13.21 -17.54 -13.93
CA TRP A 330 -12.52 -16.26 -14.01
C TRP A 330 -12.79 -15.63 -15.37
N ARG A 331 -13.24 -14.37 -15.38
CA ARG A 331 -13.36 -13.54 -16.59
C ARG A 331 -12.35 -12.42 -16.56
N ILE A 332 -11.74 -12.15 -17.70
CA ILE A 332 -10.69 -11.13 -17.83
C ILE A 332 -11.12 -10.09 -18.86
N ALA A 333 -11.22 -8.84 -18.43
CA ALA A 333 -11.58 -7.70 -19.26
C ALA A 333 -10.43 -6.70 -19.37
N GLY A 334 -10.31 -6.05 -20.53
CA GLY A 334 -9.45 -4.88 -20.72
C GLY A 334 -10.17 -3.62 -20.23
N VAL A 335 -9.42 -2.73 -19.57
CA VAL A 335 -9.94 -1.46 -19.03
C VAL A 335 -9.46 -0.29 -19.90
N ALA A 336 -8.14 -0.13 -19.98
CA ALA A 336 -7.47 0.97 -20.64
C ALA A 336 -6.09 0.52 -21.13
N VAL A 337 -5.49 1.29 -22.02
CA VAL A 337 -4.08 1.12 -22.41
C VAL A 337 -3.32 2.36 -21.94
N SER A 338 -2.40 2.17 -21.00
CA SER A 338 -1.47 3.21 -20.56
C SER A 338 -0.10 3.00 -21.22
N ASP A 339 0.93 3.67 -20.72
CA ASP A 339 2.25 3.69 -21.36
C ASP A 339 3.37 3.09 -20.49
N ASN A 340 3.09 2.67 -19.25
CA ASN A 340 4.08 2.02 -18.40
C ASN A 340 3.51 0.90 -17.51
N ASN A 341 4.33 -0.13 -17.31
CA ASN A 341 4.07 -1.24 -16.41
C ASN A 341 3.86 -0.86 -14.93
N TYR A 342 4.42 0.26 -14.49
CA TYR A 342 4.32 0.77 -13.12
C TYR A 342 3.16 1.73 -12.92
N ASP A 343 2.33 1.97 -13.94
CA ASP A 343 1.09 2.73 -13.80
C ASP A 343 0.18 1.98 -12.84
N SER A 344 -0.15 2.62 -11.72
CA SER A 344 -0.62 1.93 -10.52
C SER A 344 -1.75 2.72 -9.89
N GLY A 345 -2.93 2.10 -9.86
CA GLY A 345 -4.16 2.62 -9.27
C GLY A 345 -4.88 1.55 -8.48
N SER A 346 -6.07 1.90 -7.97
CA SER A 346 -6.85 1.03 -7.08
C SER A 346 -8.22 0.70 -7.67
N LEU A 347 -8.75 -0.48 -7.30
CA LEU A 347 -10.02 -1.02 -7.73
C LEU A 347 -11.09 -0.83 -6.63
N TYR A 348 -12.22 -0.25 -6.99
CA TYR A 348 -13.37 -0.02 -6.12
C TYR A 348 -14.57 -0.79 -6.67
N ILE A 349 -15.34 -1.42 -5.80
CA ILE A 349 -16.60 -2.06 -6.16
C ILE A 349 -17.61 -1.60 -5.11
N GLY A 350 -18.57 -0.79 -5.54
CA GLY A 350 -19.57 -0.21 -4.66
C GLY A 350 -20.63 -1.22 -4.24
N ALA A 351 -21.30 -0.95 -3.12
CA ALA A 351 -22.46 -1.73 -2.68
C ALA A 351 -23.62 -1.68 -3.69
N ASP A 352 -23.67 -0.63 -4.52
CA ASP A 352 -24.58 -0.46 -5.66
C ASP A 352 -24.21 -1.36 -6.86
N GLY A 353 -23.11 -2.10 -6.78
CA GLY A 353 -22.58 -2.91 -7.87
C GLY A 353 -21.72 -2.15 -8.87
N THR A 354 -21.53 -0.83 -8.72
CA THR A 354 -20.72 -0.05 -9.65
C THR A 354 -19.23 -0.25 -9.38
N TRP A 355 -18.50 -0.69 -10.40
CA TRP A 355 -17.06 -0.85 -10.39
C TRP A 355 -16.40 0.47 -10.78
N ARG A 356 -15.27 0.79 -10.14
CA ARG A 356 -14.46 1.97 -10.47
C ARG A 356 -12.98 1.65 -10.39
N ILE A 357 -12.18 2.29 -11.22
CA ILE A 357 -10.72 2.33 -11.09
C ILE A 357 -10.32 3.79 -11.03
N ILE A 358 -9.50 4.14 -10.02
CA ILE A 358 -8.89 5.46 -9.89
C ILE A 358 -7.38 5.29 -9.96
N GLY A 359 -6.75 5.92 -10.94
CA GLY A 359 -5.30 5.84 -11.14
C GLY A 359 -4.80 6.47 -12.43
N PRO A 360 -3.47 6.44 -12.66
CA PRO A 360 -2.83 7.08 -13.80
C PRO A 360 -2.95 6.23 -15.08
N ALA A 361 -4.15 6.13 -15.64
CA ALA A 361 -4.41 5.31 -16.83
C ALA A 361 -4.42 6.15 -18.13
N ARG A 362 -3.86 7.36 -18.10
CA ARG A 362 -3.61 8.22 -19.26
C ARG A 362 -2.19 8.78 -19.22
N PRO A 363 -1.53 9.00 -20.38
CA PRO A 363 -0.20 9.60 -20.42
C PRO A 363 -0.17 10.96 -19.73
N GLY A 364 0.91 11.21 -18.97
CA GLY A 364 1.22 12.50 -18.39
C GLY A 364 2.34 13.24 -19.14
N PRO A 365 2.88 14.31 -18.55
CA PRO A 365 3.94 15.13 -19.14
C PRO A 365 5.26 14.38 -19.38
N GLN A 366 5.53 13.30 -18.64
CA GLN A 366 6.68 12.42 -18.85
C GLN A 366 6.22 11.06 -19.40
N ALA A 367 5.71 11.06 -20.63
CA ALA A 367 5.24 9.84 -21.30
C ALA A 367 6.26 8.68 -21.22
N PHE A 368 5.73 7.47 -21.03
CA PHE A 368 6.43 6.20 -20.83
C PHE A 368 7.29 6.08 -19.56
N ASN A 369 7.38 7.11 -18.72
CA ASN A 369 7.81 6.97 -17.33
C ASN A 369 6.60 6.61 -16.46
N PRO A 370 6.79 6.04 -15.26
CA PRO A 370 5.68 5.65 -14.39
C PRO A 370 4.70 6.79 -14.13
N GLY A 371 3.41 6.45 -14.11
CA GLY A 371 2.35 7.38 -13.82
C GLY A 371 1.92 8.22 -15.02
N GLY A 372 1.09 9.21 -14.75
CA GLY A 372 0.47 10.04 -15.77
C GLY A 372 -0.62 10.91 -15.16
N GLU A 373 -1.71 11.13 -15.91
CA GLU A 373 -2.87 11.84 -15.37
C GLU A 373 -3.82 10.87 -14.65
N ILE A 374 -4.31 11.26 -13.47
CA ILE A 374 -5.27 10.47 -12.71
C ILE A 374 -6.63 10.58 -13.39
N VAL A 375 -7.27 9.43 -13.58
CA VAL A 375 -8.60 9.31 -14.19
C VAL A 375 -9.49 8.38 -13.39
N VAL A 376 -10.79 8.47 -13.65
CA VAL A 376 -11.80 7.52 -13.16
C VAL A 376 -12.35 6.73 -14.34
N TRP A 377 -12.22 5.41 -14.26
CA TRP A 377 -12.95 4.47 -15.12
C TRP A 377 -14.08 3.83 -14.33
N THR A 378 -15.19 3.52 -14.98
CA THR A 378 -16.33 2.84 -14.35
C THR A 378 -16.81 1.66 -15.18
N SER A 379 -17.44 0.70 -14.51
CA SER A 379 -18.08 -0.43 -15.16
C SER A 379 -19.31 -0.89 -14.35
N PRO A 380 -20.42 -1.28 -15.00
CA PRO A 380 -21.58 -1.83 -14.31
C PRO A 380 -21.38 -3.31 -13.89
N ASP A 381 -20.45 -4.02 -14.52
CA ASP A 381 -20.32 -5.48 -14.43
C ASP A 381 -18.88 -5.99 -14.26
N GLY A 382 -17.89 -5.10 -14.36
CA GLY A 382 -16.46 -5.43 -14.38
C GLY A 382 -15.95 -5.93 -15.73
N ASP A 383 -16.81 -6.04 -16.75
CA ASP A 383 -16.47 -6.52 -18.10
C ASP A 383 -16.34 -5.37 -19.10
N THR A 384 -17.26 -4.41 -19.06
CA THR A 384 -17.26 -3.25 -19.97
C THR A 384 -16.90 -1.99 -19.21
N TRP A 385 -15.77 -1.38 -19.57
CA TRP A 385 -15.24 -0.20 -18.88
C TRP A 385 -15.42 1.06 -19.73
N THR A 386 -15.85 2.13 -19.08
CA THR A 386 -16.02 3.46 -19.69
C THR A 386 -15.20 4.48 -18.90
N HIS A 387 -14.45 5.31 -19.63
CA HIS A 387 -13.79 6.47 -19.04
C HIS A 387 -14.88 7.43 -18.58
N LEU A 388 -14.92 7.69 -17.27
CA LEU A 388 -15.91 8.58 -16.69
C LEU A 388 -15.42 10.03 -16.75
N ARG A 389 -14.17 10.26 -16.32
CA ARG A 389 -13.57 11.59 -16.28
C ARG A 389 -12.07 11.55 -16.02
N ASP A 390 -11.43 12.67 -16.31
CA ASP A 390 -10.12 13.01 -15.77
C ASP A 390 -10.27 13.64 -14.38
N VAL A 391 -9.27 13.42 -13.52
CA VAL A 391 -9.16 14.02 -12.17
C VAL A 391 -8.05 15.08 -12.17
N THR A 392 -6.97 14.82 -12.91
CA THR A 392 -5.88 15.77 -13.16
C THR A 392 -5.71 15.94 -14.68
N ALA A 393 -5.21 17.10 -15.10
CA ALA A 393 -4.90 17.40 -16.50
C ALA A 393 -3.80 18.46 -16.60
N ASN A 394 -2.99 18.37 -17.66
CA ASN A 394 -1.89 19.31 -17.93
C ASN A 394 -0.92 19.45 -16.75
N SER A 395 -0.68 18.35 -16.04
CA SER A 395 0.16 18.32 -14.86
C SER A 395 1.62 18.61 -15.22
N GLU A 396 2.37 19.17 -14.27
CA GLU A 396 3.82 19.39 -14.44
C GLU A 396 4.59 18.07 -14.37
N TYR A 397 4.13 17.17 -13.49
CA TYR A 397 4.73 15.87 -13.20
C TYR A 397 3.71 14.74 -13.39
N ASN A 398 4.21 13.54 -13.69
CA ASN A 398 3.36 12.35 -13.64
C ASN A 398 2.87 12.11 -12.20
N HIS A 399 1.58 11.84 -12.06
CA HIS A 399 0.98 11.31 -10.83
C HIS A 399 1.05 9.79 -10.83
N SER A 400 1.37 9.17 -9.69
CA SER A 400 1.59 7.72 -9.64
C SER A 400 1.13 7.08 -8.34
N HIS A 401 0.92 5.76 -8.38
CA HIS A 401 0.58 4.94 -7.21
C HIS A 401 -0.62 5.46 -6.41
N ALA A 402 -1.78 5.57 -7.06
CA ALA A 402 -3.02 5.94 -6.39
C ALA A 402 -3.52 4.80 -5.48
N ARG A 403 -3.58 5.08 -4.19
CA ARG A 403 -3.88 4.13 -3.11
C ARG A 403 -5.32 4.31 -2.63
N ARG A 404 -6.05 3.21 -2.52
CA ARG A 404 -7.34 3.12 -1.83
C ARG A 404 -7.11 2.98 -0.32
N PRO A 405 -7.68 3.84 0.52
CA PRO A 405 -7.73 3.61 1.96
C PRO A 405 -8.56 2.37 2.31
N LEU A 406 -8.16 1.65 3.34
CA LEU A 406 -9.05 0.68 3.97
C LEU A 406 -10.24 1.41 4.59
N ASN A 407 -11.45 0.92 4.31
CA ASN A 407 -12.71 1.55 4.71
C ASN A 407 -12.92 2.97 4.16
N ALA A 408 -12.37 3.29 2.98
CA ALA A 408 -12.35 4.63 2.40
C ALA A 408 -13.64 5.46 2.59
N HIS A 409 -13.47 6.68 3.12
CA HIS A 409 -14.52 7.68 3.13
C HIS A 409 -14.70 8.27 1.72
N PRO A 410 -15.92 8.54 1.22
CA PRO A 410 -16.13 9.03 -0.13
C PRO A 410 -15.40 10.32 -0.47
N ASP A 411 -15.08 11.18 0.51
CA ASP A 411 -14.34 12.44 0.29
C ASP A 411 -12.81 12.29 0.28
N PHE A 412 -12.29 11.12 0.71
CA PHE A 412 -10.88 10.76 0.66
C PHE A 412 -10.79 9.31 0.19
N ALA A 413 -11.03 9.12 -1.10
CA ALA A 413 -11.20 7.81 -1.72
C ALA A 413 -9.92 7.28 -2.35
N ALA A 414 -9.09 8.16 -2.93
CA ALA A 414 -7.77 7.83 -3.46
C ALA A 414 -6.72 8.83 -2.97
N TYR A 415 -5.50 8.35 -2.74
CA TYR A 415 -4.36 9.12 -2.23
C TYR A 415 -3.08 8.77 -3.02
N TRP A 416 -2.30 9.75 -3.47
CA TRP A 416 -1.14 9.52 -4.36
C TRP A 416 -0.06 10.59 -4.26
N ALA A 417 1.05 10.37 -4.97
CA ALA A 417 2.16 11.31 -5.11
C ALA A 417 2.39 11.69 -6.59
N ASP A 418 3.02 12.84 -6.84
CA ASP A 418 3.57 13.22 -8.15
C ASP A 418 5.09 13.38 -8.11
N GLY A 419 5.74 13.33 -9.27
CA GLY A 419 7.12 13.75 -9.42
C GLY A 419 7.67 13.45 -10.81
N HIS A 420 8.73 14.15 -11.21
CA HIS A 420 9.23 14.10 -12.57
C HIS A 420 9.91 12.77 -12.87
N GLY A 421 9.45 12.05 -13.90
CA GLY A 421 9.91 10.69 -14.20
C GLY A 421 11.33 10.54 -14.79
N ARG A 422 12.04 11.65 -15.05
CA ARG A 422 13.37 11.65 -15.72
C ARG A 422 14.49 12.38 -14.97
N LYS A 423 14.19 13.11 -13.90
CA LYS A 423 15.16 13.88 -13.11
C LYS A 423 14.60 14.12 -11.71
N PRO A 424 15.45 14.34 -10.70
CA PRO A 424 15.01 14.78 -9.38
C PRO A 424 14.07 15.99 -9.47
N SER A 425 13.02 15.98 -8.66
CA SER A 425 12.04 17.05 -8.54
C SER A 425 11.45 17.07 -7.14
N ASP A 426 10.67 18.09 -6.85
CA ASP A 426 9.71 18.02 -5.75
C ASP A 426 8.76 16.84 -5.96
N SER A 427 8.24 16.30 -4.87
CA SER A 427 7.14 15.35 -4.87
C SER A 427 6.06 15.81 -3.91
N ARG A 428 4.87 16.03 -4.47
CA ARG A 428 3.69 16.54 -3.75
C ARG A 428 2.71 15.39 -3.56
N LEU A 429 1.86 15.51 -2.56
CA LEU A 429 0.86 14.49 -2.20
C LEU A 429 -0.55 15.00 -2.44
N TYR A 430 -1.44 14.11 -2.85
CA TYR A 430 -2.77 14.45 -3.32
C TYR A 430 -3.80 13.43 -2.86
N PHE A 431 -5.05 13.85 -2.80
CA PHE A 431 -6.18 12.93 -2.67
C PHE A 431 -7.40 13.44 -3.43
N CYS A 432 -8.37 12.55 -3.68
CA CYS A 432 -9.65 12.92 -4.29
C CYS A 432 -10.82 12.17 -3.67
N ASN A 433 -12.02 12.66 -3.96
CA ASN A 433 -13.25 11.96 -3.66
C ASN A 433 -13.54 10.83 -4.67
N LEU A 434 -14.48 9.94 -4.32
CA LEU A 434 -14.72 8.67 -5.01
C LEU A 434 -15.10 8.80 -6.50
N ASP A 435 -15.80 9.87 -6.86
CA ASP A 435 -16.18 10.13 -8.25
C ASP A 435 -15.15 10.95 -9.03
N GLY A 436 -14.09 11.43 -8.36
CA GLY A 436 -13.04 12.25 -8.94
C GLY A 436 -13.47 13.68 -9.31
N THR A 437 -14.59 14.18 -8.80
CA THR A 437 -15.04 15.58 -9.03
C THR A 437 -14.20 16.61 -8.29
N ARG A 438 -13.60 16.23 -7.16
CA ARG A 438 -12.79 17.10 -6.32
C ARG A 438 -11.49 16.39 -5.97
N ALA A 439 -10.39 17.05 -6.30
CA ALA A 439 -9.06 16.63 -5.91
C ALA A 439 -8.38 17.76 -5.15
N PHE A 440 -7.50 17.38 -4.23
CA PHE A 440 -6.78 18.30 -3.35
C PHE A 440 -5.31 17.92 -3.31
N ARG A 441 -4.46 18.92 -3.17
CA ARG A 441 -3.04 18.78 -2.84
C ARG A 441 -2.84 19.03 -1.35
N LEU A 442 -2.06 18.17 -0.69
CA LEU A 442 -1.65 18.42 0.70
C LEU A 442 -0.66 19.61 0.75
N PRO A 443 -0.75 20.51 1.75
CA PRO A 443 0.06 21.72 1.78
C PRO A 443 1.56 21.42 1.82
N VAL A 444 2.31 21.86 0.82
CA VAL A 444 3.76 21.61 0.76
C VAL A 444 4.47 22.25 1.94
N THR A 445 4.03 23.43 2.37
CA THR A 445 4.52 24.13 3.57
C THR A 445 3.31 24.65 4.34
N MET A 446 3.29 24.43 5.65
CA MET A 446 2.20 24.81 6.54
C MET A 446 2.59 25.95 7.48
N THR A 447 1.69 26.92 7.60
CA THR A 447 1.90 28.08 8.49
C THR A 447 1.23 27.92 9.85
N ALA A 448 0.30 26.97 9.96
CA ALA A 448 -0.41 26.61 11.19
C ALA A 448 -0.23 25.12 11.51
N ASP A 449 -0.62 24.71 12.72
CA ASP A 449 -0.55 23.31 13.14
C ASP A 449 -1.56 22.42 12.41
N MET A 450 -2.68 23.00 11.96
CA MET A 450 -3.71 22.40 11.12
C MET A 450 -3.98 23.32 9.93
N GLU A 451 -4.09 22.78 8.73
CA GLU A 451 -4.36 23.56 7.51
C GLU A 451 -5.29 22.80 6.56
N ALA A 452 -6.08 23.53 5.77
CA ALA A 452 -6.93 22.93 4.75
C ALA A 452 -6.07 22.51 3.54
N PRO A 453 -6.31 21.32 2.95
CA PRO A 453 -5.71 20.96 1.68
C PRO A 453 -6.11 21.92 0.55
N GLU A 454 -5.21 22.11 -0.41
CA GLU A 454 -5.39 23.04 -1.52
C GLU A 454 -6.24 22.38 -2.62
N PRO A 455 -7.41 22.94 -3.00
CA PRO A 455 -8.21 22.37 -4.08
C PRO A 455 -7.48 22.49 -5.42
N LEU A 456 -7.52 21.42 -6.22
CA LEU A 456 -7.08 21.45 -7.60
C LEU A 456 -8.14 22.08 -8.51
N PRO A 457 -7.74 22.80 -9.57
CA PRO A 457 -8.68 23.23 -10.59
C PRO A 457 -9.32 22.01 -11.25
N ALA A 458 -10.60 22.15 -11.65
CA ALA A 458 -11.24 21.13 -12.46
C ALA A 458 -10.49 20.98 -13.80
N PRO A 459 -10.26 19.74 -14.28
CA PRO A 459 -9.48 19.45 -15.48
C PRO A 459 -10.11 19.95 -16.79
#